data_AF-A0A7C7MYZ9-F1
#
_entry.id   AF-A0A7C7MYZ9-F1
#
_cell.length_a   1.000
_cell.length_b   1.000
_cell.length_c   1.000
_cell.angle_alpha   90.00
_cell.angle_beta   90.00
_cell.angle_gamma   90.00
#
_symmetry.space_group_name_H-M   'P 1'
#
loop_
_entity.id
_entity.type
_entity.pdbx_description
1 polymer ?
#
loop_
_entity_poly.entity_id
_entity_poly.type
_entity_poly.pdbx_seq_one_letter_code
_entity_poly.pdbx_strand_id
1 'polypeptide(L)'
;MTEEIAVDQARFKEGEKGIIIDPSRGLVWMKYDTYQLTNKWMNWVQVRDYAEELNGKKYAGYSDWRMPNTSEARSLYDKKHSNKDHMGQQVPVDEIFSPGFCFLCWTSEVKNKVHAVRFGYRRGGTTNDDAYRTSRGSSRLVRDILKEDGLL
;
A
#
# COMPACT_ATOMS: atom_id res chain seq x y z
N MET A 1 18.32 36.71 -15.13
CA MET A 1 17.65 35.49 -15.66
C MET A 1 17.78 34.44 -14.59
N THR A 2 16.79 34.35 -13.70
CA THR A 2 16.75 33.34 -12.64
C THR A 2 16.19 32.06 -13.26
N GLU A 3 17.02 31.04 -13.34
CA GLU A 3 16.57 29.68 -13.61
C GLU A 3 15.69 29.24 -12.45
N GLU A 4 14.37 29.21 -12.66
CA GLU A 4 13.48 28.38 -11.85
C GLU A 4 13.87 26.92 -12.11
N ILE A 5 14.70 26.38 -11.23
CA ILE A 5 14.83 24.93 -11.09
C ILE A 5 13.44 24.47 -10.67
N ALA A 6 12.69 23.87 -11.62
CA ALA A 6 11.47 23.16 -11.31
C ALA A 6 11.85 22.05 -10.33
N VAL A 7 11.62 22.29 -9.04
CA VAL A 7 11.67 21.26 -8.02
C VAL A 7 10.57 20.27 -8.41
N ASP A 8 10.97 19.09 -8.86
CA ASP A 8 10.06 17.97 -9.08
C ASP A 8 9.29 17.77 -7.77
N GLN A 9 8.02 18.17 -7.74
CA GLN A 9 7.22 18.04 -6.54
C GLN A 9 7.04 16.55 -6.30
N ALA A 10 7.72 16.03 -5.27
CA ALA A 10 7.59 14.65 -4.84
C ALA A 10 6.09 14.33 -4.67
N ARG A 11 5.62 13.33 -5.42
CA ARG A 11 4.21 12.90 -5.42
C ARG A 11 3.72 12.55 -4.02
N PHE A 12 4.58 11.91 -3.23
CA PHE A 12 4.26 11.48 -1.88
C PHE A 12 4.79 12.45 -0.85
N LYS A 13 4.02 12.65 0.23
CA LYS A 13 4.43 13.44 1.39
C LYS A 13 4.29 12.58 2.64
N GLU A 14 5.32 12.57 3.48
CA GLU A 14 5.22 11.90 4.77
C GLU A 14 4.31 12.71 5.70
N GLY A 15 3.32 12.04 6.29
CA GLY A 15 2.45 12.61 7.31
C GLY A 15 2.83 12.14 8.71
N GLU A 16 2.07 12.57 9.70
CA GLU A 16 2.27 12.12 11.07
C GLU A 16 1.85 10.66 11.28
N LYS A 17 2.30 10.04 12.38
CA LYS A 17 1.85 8.71 12.82
C LYS A 17 2.03 7.59 11.78
N GLY A 18 3.00 7.73 10.89
CA GLY A 18 3.35 6.70 9.93
C GLY A 18 2.37 6.56 8.76
N ILE A 19 1.78 7.66 8.32
CA ILE A 19 1.01 7.73 7.06
C ILE A 19 1.82 8.39 5.95
N ILE A 20 1.52 8.04 4.71
CA ILE A 20 2.05 8.66 3.51
C ILE A 20 0.89 9.22 2.70
N ILE A 21 0.89 10.53 2.47
CA ILE A 21 -0.13 11.27 1.74
C ILE A 21 0.23 11.26 0.24
N ASP A 22 -0.73 10.91 -0.61
CA ASP A 22 -0.62 10.95 -2.07
C ASP A 22 -1.68 11.93 -2.64
N PRO A 23 -1.38 13.24 -2.67
CA PRO A 23 -2.32 14.27 -3.12
C PRO A 23 -2.74 14.08 -4.57
N SER A 24 -1.87 13.50 -5.41
CA SER A 24 -2.15 13.27 -6.83
C SER A 24 -3.31 12.31 -7.08
N ARG A 25 -3.63 11.46 -6.09
CA ARG A 25 -4.73 10.49 -6.15
C ARG A 25 -5.80 10.71 -5.08
N GLY A 26 -5.62 11.70 -4.19
CA GLY A 26 -6.52 11.88 -3.06
C GLY A 26 -6.49 10.68 -2.10
N LEU A 27 -5.31 10.07 -1.88
CA LEU A 27 -5.17 8.86 -1.06
C LEU A 27 -4.22 9.08 0.12
N VAL A 28 -4.43 8.31 1.19
CA VAL A 28 -3.45 8.12 2.26
C VAL A 28 -3.10 6.64 2.35
N TRP A 29 -1.81 6.36 2.39
CA TRP A 29 -1.25 5.03 2.52
C TRP A 29 -0.66 4.85 3.91
N MET A 30 -0.75 3.64 4.47
CA MET A 30 0.10 3.29 5.61
C MET A 30 1.58 3.25 5.20
N LYS A 31 2.51 3.72 6.06
CA LYS A 31 3.97 3.63 5.83
C LYS A 31 4.51 2.21 5.96
N TYR A 32 3.76 1.30 6.59
CA TYR A 32 4.07 -0.12 6.73
C TYR A 32 2.96 -0.96 6.10
N ASP A 33 3.31 -2.10 5.51
CA ASP A 33 2.31 -3.10 5.09
C ASP A 33 1.90 -4.01 6.26
N THR A 34 0.86 -4.83 6.06
CA THR A 34 0.37 -5.74 7.12
C THR A 34 1.41 -6.77 7.57
N TYR A 35 2.38 -7.14 6.73
CA TYR A 35 3.47 -8.04 7.13
C TYR A 35 4.43 -7.34 8.08
N GLN A 36 4.84 -6.10 7.78
CA GLN A 36 5.70 -5.29 8.65
C GLN A 36 5.03 -4.97 9.99
N LEU A 37 3.72 -4.74 9.99
CA LEU A 37 2.96 -4.44 11.21
C LEU A 37 2.78 -5.66 12.14
N THR A 38 2.72 -6.88 11.58
CA THR A 38 2.32 -8.07 12.34
C THR A 38 3.38 -9.17 12.42
N ASN A 39 4.42 -9.08 11.58
CA ASN A 39 5.40 -10.13 11.32
C ASN A 39 4.75 -11.49 10.94
N LYS A 40 3.56 -11.44 10.31
CA LYS A 40 2.78 -12.62 9.91
C LYS A 40 2.37 -12.52 8.45
N TRP A 41 2.39 -13.66 7.77
CA TRP A 41 1.76 -13.80 6.47
C TRP A 41 0.25 -13.93 6.63
N MET A 42 -0.51 -13.25 5.78
CA MET A 42 -1.96 -13.24 5.82
C MET A 42 -2.53 -13.67 4.46
N ASN A 43 -3.57 -14.49 4.48
CA ASN A 43 -4.43 -14.66 3.32
C ASN A 43 -5.27 -13.39 3.09
N TRP A 44 -5.97 -13.33 1.97
CA TRP A 44 -6.79 -12.17 1.60
C TRP A 44 -7.86 -11.83 2.65
N VAL A 45 -8.55 -12.85 3.17
CA VAL A 45 -9.59 -12.69 4.21
C VAL A 45 -8.99 -12.10 5.50
N GLN A 46 -7.83 -12.60 5.92
CA GLN A 46 -7.11 -12.12 7.11
C GLN A 46 -6.64 -10.67 6.94
N VAL A 47 -6.18 -10.27 5.75
CA VAL A 47 -5.81 -8.86 5.52
C VAL A 47 -7.04 -7.95 5.60
N ARG A 48 -8.15 -8.36 5.00
CA ARG A 48 -9.42 -7.63 5.11
C ARG A 48 -9.85 -7.49 6.57
N ASP A 49 -9.87 -8.59 7.32
CA ASP A 49 -10.28 -8.59 8.72
C ASP A 49 -9.32 -7.76 9.60
N TYR A 50 -8.03 -7.76 9.27
CA TYR A 50 -7.05 -6.91 9.96
C TYR A 50 -7.27 -5.41 9.67
N ALA A 51 -7.71 -5.04 8.46
CA ALA A 51 -8.10 -3.66 8.18
C ALA A 51 -9.27 -3.22 9.09
N GLU A 52 -10.28 -4.07 9.29
CA GLU A 52 -11.38 -3.80 10.22
C GLU A 52 -10.91 -3.68 11.68
N GLU A 53 -9.95 -4.51 12.09
CA GLU A 53 -9.34 -4.41 13.42
C GLU A 53 -8.63 -3.05 13.62
N LEU A 54 -7.87 -2.59 12.62
CA LEU A 54 -7.21 -1.30 12.67
C LEU A 54 -8.21 -0.15 12.67
N ASN A 55 -9.33 -0.31 11.97
CA ASN A 55 -10.42 0.67 11.96
C ASN A 55 -11.07 0.80 13.35
N GLY A 56 -11.35 -0.33 14.01
CA GLY A 56 -11.84 -0.32 15.40
C GLY A 56 -10.88 0.34 16.38
N LYS A 57 -9.57 0.27 16.13
CA LYS A 57 -8.51 0.91 16.94
C LYS A 57 -8.21 2.36 16.55
N LYS A 58 -8.85 2.89 15.50
CA LYS A 58 -8.55 4.21 14.92
C LYS A 58 -7.06 4.36 14.60
N TYR A 59 -6.46 3.38 13.91
CA TYR A 59 -5.03 3.39 13.60
C TYR A 59 -4.62 4.70 12.89
N ALA A 60 -3.55 5.32 13.37
CA ALA A 60 -3.06 6.64 12.96
C ALA A 60 -4.11 7.78 13.03
N GLY A 61 -5.20 7.59 13.79
CA GLY A 61 -6.31 8.54 13.90
C GLY A 61 -7.49 8.29 12.96
N TYR A 62 -7.43 7.25 12.13
CA TYR A 62 -8.39 6.97 11.06
C TYR A 62 -9.07 5.61 11.21
N SER A 63 -10.30 5.47 10.70
CA SER A 63 -11.17 4.29 10.91
C SER A 63 -11.80 3.73 9.63
N ASP A 64 -11.19 3.99 8.48
CA ASP A 64 -11.68 3.68 7.13
C ASP A 64 -10.55 3.11 6.24
N TRP A 65 -9.55 2.48 6.87
CA TRP A 65 -8.52 1.74 6.18
C TRP A 65 -9.12 0.56 5.43
N ARG A 66 -8.73 0.42 4.16
CA ARG A 66 -9.16 -0.65 3.27
C ARG A 66 -7.97 -1.23 2.52
N MET A 67 -8.14 -2.42 1.96
CA MET A 67 -7.18 -2.91 0.97
C MET A 67 -7.21 -2.01 -0.27
N PRO A 68 -6.05 -1.81 -0.93
CA PRO A 68 -6.02 -1.08 -2.17
C PRO A 68 -6.70 -1.88 -3.27
N ASN A 69 -7.34 -1.19 -4.21
CA ASN A 69 -7.70 -1.82 -5.48
C ASN A 69 -6.44 -2.02 -6.36
N THR A 70 -6.57 -2.75 -7.45
CA THR A 70 -5.46 -3.10 -8.36
C THR A 70 -4.84 -1.87 -9.00
N SER A 71 -5.64 -0.85 -9.31
CA SER A 71 -5.14 0.41 -9.90
C SER A 71 -4.32 1.21 -8.89
N GLU A 72 -4.79 1.29 -7.65
CA GLU A 72 -4.09 1.93 -6.54
C GLU A 72 -2.78 1.20 -6.22
N ALA A 73 -2.78 -0.13 -6.09
CA ALA A 73 -1.57 -0.92 -5.87
C ALA A 73 -0.59 -0.74 -7.04
N ARG A 74 -1.07 -0.80 -8.30
CA ARG A 74 -0.25 -0.52 -9.48
C ARG A 74 0.37 0.88 -9.44
N SER A 75 -0.33 1.86 -8.88
CA SER A 75 0.18 3.23 -8.83
C SER A 75 1.44 3.40 -7.99
N LEU A 76 1.73 2.50 -7.05
CA LEU A 76 2.97 2.53 -6.28
C LEU A 76 4.17 1.96 -7.05
N TYR A 77 3.93 1.28 -8.18
CA TYR A 77 4.97 0.76 -9.05
C TYR A 77 5.44 1.82 -10.06
N ASP A 78 6.68 2.28 -9.89
CA ASP A 78 7.36 3.14 -10.85
C ASP A 78 8.83 2.74 -10.97
N LYS A 79 9.27 2.45 -12.19
CA LYS A 79 10.64 2.04 -12.53
C LYS A 79 11.70 3.10 -12.24
N LYS A 80 11.30 4.34 -12.00
CA LYS A 80 12.20 5.43 -11.55
C LYS A 80 12.58 5.31 -10.08
N HIS A 81 11.78 4.61 -9.27
CA HIS A 81 12.07 4.38 -7.87
C HIS A 81 12.76 3.04 -7.64
N SER A 82 13.44 2.91 -6.51
CA SER A 82 14.05 1.66 -6.05
C SER A 82 13.97 1.60 -4.54
N ASN A 83 13.34 0.56 -4.00
CA ASN A 83 13.28 0.26 -2.58
C ASN A 83 13.57 -1.24 -2.40
N LYS A 84 13.51 -1.79 -1.18
CA LYS A 84 13.82 -3.19 -0.88
C LYS A 84 12.62 -3.91 -0.27
N ASP A 85 12.33 -5.11 -0.77
CA ASP A 85 11.32 -5.98 -0.17
C ASP A 85 11.87 -6.79 1.02
N HIS A 86 11.02 -7.62 1.62
CA HIS A 86 11.33 -8.47 2.78
C HIS A 86 12.46 -9.50 2.54
N MET A 87 12.87 -9.72 1.28
CA MET A 87 14.02 -10.57 0.91
C MET A 87 15.27 -9.74 0.57
N GLY A 88 15.22 -8.42 0.74
CA GLY A 88 16.28 -7.50 0.36
C GLY A 88 16.41 -7.28 -1.15
N GLN A 89 15.44 -7.75 -1.97
CA GLN A 89 15.49 -7.52 -3.42
C GLN A 89 14.98 -6.14 -3.78
N GLN A 90 15.59 -5.54 -4.81
CA GLN A 90 15.16 -4.25 -5.34
C GLN A 90 13.76 -4.34 -5.95
N VAL A 91 12.91 -3.39 -5.60
CA VAL A 91 11.53 -3.27 -6.05
C VAL A 91 11.25 -1.82 -6.48
N PRO A 92 10.64 -1.60 -7.67
CA PRO A 92 10.28 -0.27 -8.17
C PRO A 92 9.15 0.42 -7.39
N VAL A 93 9.42 0.82 -6.15
CA VAL A 93 8.51 1.51 -5.24
C VAL A 93 9.29 2.64 -4.58
N ASP A 94 8.65 3.76 -4.29
CA ASP A 94 9.28 4.92 -3.65
C ASP A 94 9.90 4.57 -2.29
N GLU A 95 11.07 5.14 -1.97
CA GLU A 95 11.80 4.94 -0.71
C GLU A 95 11.11 5.60 0.50
N ILE A 96 10.11 6.46 0.27
CA ILE A 96 9.28 7.03 1.33
C ILE A 96 8.54 5.94 2.13
N PHE A 97 8.29 4.80 1.49
CA PHE A 97 7.72 3.63 2.14
C PHE A 97 8.81 2.83 2.85
N SER A 98 8.52 2.33 4.07
CA SER A 98 9.51 1.59 4.84
C SER A 98 9.96 0.31 4.09
N PRO A 99 11.28 0.05 3.94
CA PRO A 99 11.80 -1.16 3.30
C PRO A 99 11.42 -2.42 4.08
N GLY A 100 11.49 -3.58 3.42
CA GLY A 100 11.16 -4.88 4.03
C GLY A 100 9.69 -5.28 3.91
N PHE A 101 8.91 -4.58 3.08
CA PHE A 101 7.52 -4.94 2.77
C PHE A 101 7.43 -6.19 1.87
N CYS A 102 6.27 -6.84 1.83
CA CYS A 102 6.04 -7.94 0.90
C CYS A 102 5.93 -7.42 -0.54
N PHE A 103 6.61 -8.09 -1.47
CA PHE A 103 6.51 -7.74 -2.89
C PHE A 103 5.19 -8.21 -3.54
N LEU A 104 4.33 -8.95 -2.83
CA LEU A 104 3.00 -9.40 -3.27
C LEU A 104 1.92 -8.73 -2.42
N CYS A 105 1.23 -7.75 -3.01
CA CYS A 105 0.14 -7.02 -2.37
C CYS A 105 -1.20 -7.67 -2.71
N TRP A 106 -1.97 -8.11 -1.72
CA TRP A 106 -3.39 -8.39 -1.92
C TRP A 106 -4.13 -7.10 -2.29
N THR A 107 -5.06 -7.21 -3.23
CA THR A 107 -5.92 -6.10 -3.62
C THR A 107 -7.37 -6.41 -3.27
N SER A 108 -8.25 -5.41 -3.26
CA SER A 108 -9.67 -5.59 -2.94
C SER A 108 -10.43 -6.46 -3.96
N GLU A 109 -9.90 -6.66 -5.16
CA GLU A 109 -10.55 -7.44 -6.20
C GLU A 109 -10.50 -8.95 -5.96
N VAL A 110 -11.66 -9.57 -6.21
CA VAL A 110 -11.89 -11.01 -6.17
C VAL A 110 -12.43 -11.43 -7.54
N LYS A 111 -11.73 -12.33 -8.25
CA LYS A 111 -12.13 -12.76 -9.60
C LYS A 111 -13.25 -13.79 -9.59
N ASN A 112 -13.27 -14.64 -8.58
CA ASN A 112 -14.32 -15.62 -8.33
C ASN A 112 -14.41 -15.85 -6.82
N LYS A 113 -15.41 -16.59 -6.32
CA LYS A 113 -15.63 -16.79 -4.87
C LYS A 113 -14.42 -17.35 -4.08
N VAL A 114 -13.36 -17.80 -4.74
CA VAL A 114 -12.17 -18.42 -4.11
C VAL A 114 -10.89 -17.64 -4.39
N HIS A 115 -10.76 -16.95 -5.52
CA HIS A 115 -9.50 -16.34 -5.95
C HIS A 115 -9.52 -14.82 -5.86
N ALA A 116 -8.59 -14.29 -5.08
CA ALA A 116 -8.32 -12.87 -4.97
C ALA A 116 -7.11 -12.46 -5.82
N VAL A 117 -7.07 -11.18 -6.19
CA VAL A 117 -6.00 -10.60 -7.00
C VAL A 117 -4.84 -10.15 -6.11
N ARG A 118 -3.63 -10.36 -6.60
CA ARG A 118 -2.39 -9.80 -6.04
C ARG A 118 -1.67 -8.97 -7.07
N PHE A 119 -1.11 -7.84 -6.65
CA PHE A 119 -0.18 -7.05 -7.44
C PHE A 119 1.26 -7.32 -6.99
N GLY A 120 2.14 -7.63 -7.95
CA GLY A 120 3.55 -7.95 -7.71
C GLY A 120 4.48 -6.77 -8.00
N TYR A 121 5.02 -6.13 -6.95
CA TYR A 121 5.86 -4.93 -7.06
C TYR A 121 7.20 -5.16 -7.77
N ARG A 122 7.75 -6.38 -7.78
CA ARG A 122 8.99 -6.67 -8.53
C ARG A 122 8.84 -6.50 -10.05
N ARG A 123 7.66 -6.81 -10.61
CA ARG A 123 7.46 -6.91 -12.06
C ARG A 123 6.30 -6.07 -12.60
N GLY A 124 5.46 -5.48 -11.74
CA GLY A 124 4.35 -4.62 -12.15
C GLY A 124 3.14 -5.38 -12.73
N GLY A 125 2.97 -6.66 -12.38
CA GLY A 125 1.93 -7.55 -12.90
C GLY A 125 0.98 -8.06 -11.83
N THR A 126 -0.19 -8.55 -12.25
CA THR A 126 -1.18 -9.16 -11.36
C THR A 126 -1.15 -10.69 -11.43
N THR A 127 -1.34 -11.35 -10.30
CA THR A 127 -1.60 -12.80 -10.22
C THR A 127 -2.89 -13.04 -9.44
N ASN A 128 -3.47 -14.23 -9.53
CA ASN A 128 -4.58 -14.63 -8.67
C ASN A 128 -4.11 -15.74 -7.73
N ASP A 129 -4.62 -15.78 -6.51
CA ASP A 129 -4.38 -16.87 -5.55
C ASP A 129 -5.59 -17.05 -4.65
N ASP A 130 -5.62 -18.18 -3.95
CA ASP A 130 -6.68 -18.56 -3.05
C ASP A 130 -6.80 -17.55 -1.89
N ALA A 131 -8.00 -16.98 -1.74
CA ALA A 131 -8.31 -15.94 -0.76
C ALA A 131 -8.30 -16.45 0.69
N TYR A 132 -8.44 -17.77 0.89
CA TYR A 132 -8.55 -18.41 2.20
C TYR A 132 -7.25 -19.10 2.62
N ARG A 133 -6.35 -19.41 1.68
CA ARG A 133 -5.08 -20.06 1.98
C ARG A 133 -4.00 -19.04 2.36
N THR A 134 -3.47 -19.16 3.58
CA THR A 134 -2.33 -18.33 3.99
C THR A 134 -1.14 -18.60 3.06
N SER A 135 -0.67 -17.55 2.41
CA SER A 135 0.46 -17.55 1.49
C SER A 135 1.28 -16.28 1.70
N ARG A 136 2.43 -16.15 1.01
CA ARG A 136 3.24 -14.93 1.05
C ARG A 136 2.46 -13.78 0.40
N GLY A 137 1.72 -13.03 1.21
CA GLY A 137 0.99 -11.84 0.81
C GLY A 137 0.77 -10.92 2.01
N SER A 138 0.71 -9.63 1.72
CA SER A 138 0.37 -8.55 2.65
C SER A 138 -0.44 -7.51 1.90
N SER A 139 -0.88 -6.44 2.57
CA SER A 139 -1.30 -5.22 1.88
C SER A 139 -0.76 -3.99 2.58
N ARG A 140 -0.39 -2.99 1.80
CA ARG A 140 -0.28 -1.62 2.29
C ARG A 140 -1.68 -1.03 2.23
N LEU A 141 -2.34 -0.97 3.39
CA LEU A 141 -3.71 -0.46 3.46
C LEU A 141 -3.72 1.02 3.06
N VAL A 142 -4.83 1.40 2.45
CA VAL A 142 -5.06 2.71 1.89
C VAL A 142 -6.42 3.22 2.36
N ARG A 143 -6.59 4.53 2.36
CA ARG A 143 -7.88 5.19 2.49
C ARG A 143 -7.93 6.38 1.53
N ASP A 144 -9.14 6.87 1.30
CA ASP A 144 -9.35 8.12 0.58
C ASP A 144 -9.08 9.31 1.51
N ILE A 145 -8.64 10.44 0.95
CA ILE A 145 -8.60 11.71 1.69
C ILE A 145 -10.02 12.28 1.69
N LEU A 146 -10.54 12.50 2.89
CA LEU A 146 -11.85 13.09 3.12
C LEU A 146 -11.69 14.59 3.36
N LYS A 147 -12.78 15.36 3.13
CA LYS A 147 -12.75 16.82 3.27
C LYS A 147 -12.39 17.26 4.70
N GLU A 148 -12.87 16.51 5.69
CA GLU A 148 -12.60 16.75 7.10
C GLU A 148 -11.14 16.53 7.52
N ASP A 149 -10.33 15.84 6.71
CA ASP A 149 -8.93 15.57 7.07
C ASP A 149 -8.05 16.82 6.91
N GLY A 150 -8.42 17.76 6.03
CA GLY A 150 -7.61 18.96 5.74
C GLY A 150 -6.23 18.66 5.13
N LEU A 151 -6.10 17.57 4.37
CA LEU A 151 -4.83 17.10 3.78
C LEU A 151 -4.63 17.43 2.30
N LEU A 152 -5.61 18.07 1.66
CA LEU A 152 -5.57 18.52 0.26
C LEU A 152 -5.48 20.04 0.16
#